data_AF-A0A950ED66-F1
#
_entry.id   AF-A0A950ED66-F1
#
_cell.length_a   1.000
_cell.length_b   1.000
_cell.length_c   1.000
_cell.angle_alpha   90.00
_cell.angle_beta   90.00
_cell.angle_gamma   90.00
#
_symmetry.space_group_name_H-M   'P 1'
#
loop_
_entity.id
_entity.type
_entity.pdbx_description
1 polymer ?
#
loop_
_entity_poly.entity_id
_entity_poly.type
_entity_poly.pdbx_seq_one_letter_code
_entity_poly.pdbx_strand_id
1 'polypeptide(L)'
;MTYHPHIHMIVPGGGISLDGERWISSRAGFLLPVRMLAKLFRRLLLTKLQQLHAAGRLAFFGDHVSLSDRRAFLRHLTPLRKKRCRVDGDVAAPIPHRPGRADSPHPVLHERDSLAAA
;
A
#
# COMPACT_ATOMS: atom_id res chain seq x y z
N MET A 1 3.79 -22.38 -12.12
CA MET A 1 3.23 -21.09 -11.68
C MET A 1 4.03 -20.61 -10.48
N THR A 2 4.71 -19.47 -10.59
CA THR A 2 5.55 -18.92 -9.51
C THR A 2 4.69 -18.08 -8.59
N TYR A 3 4.61 -18.43 -7.31
CA TYR A 3 3.88 -17.63 -6.32
C TYR A 3 4.55 -16.25 -6.17
N HIS A 4 3.82 -15.17 -6.50
CA HIS A 4 4.34 -13.80 -6.54
C HIS A 4 3.35 -12.80 -5.90
N PRO A 5 3.21 -12.82 -4.56
CA PRO A 5 2.33 -11.89 -3.87
C PRO A 5 2.84 -10.45 -4.00
N HIS A 6 1.98 -9.54 -4.46
CA HIS A 6 2.27 -8.12 -4.61
C HIS A 6 1.05 -7.28 -4.22
N ILE A 7 1.30 -6.01 -3.88
CA ILE A 7 0.28 -5.03 -3.48
C ILE A 7 0.41 -3.84 -4.41
N HIS A 8 -0.72 -3.40 -4.98
CA HIS A 8 -0.82 -2.14 -5.72
C HIS A 8 -1.30 -1.04 -4.78
N MET A 9 -0.51 0.02 -4.63
CA MET A 9 -0.89 1.20 -3.85
C MET A 9 -0.93 2.39 -4.80
N ILE A 10 -2.12 2.97 -4.95
CA ILE A 10 -2.34 4.15 -5.79
C ILE A 10 -2.26 5.38 -4.90
N VAL A 11 -1.40 6.33 -5.28
CA VAL A 11 -1.34 7.62 -4.62
C VAL A 11 -1.65 8.70 -5.65
N PRO A 12 -2.65 9.57 -5.41
CA PRO A 12 -2.99 10.62 -6.34
C PRO A 12 -1.84 11.62 -6.48
N GLY A 13 -1.70 12.18 -7.69
CA GLY A 13 -0.74 13.25 -7.98
C GLY A 13 -1.16 14.62 -7.44
N GLY A 14 -1.81 14.68 -6.27
CA GLY A 14 -2.35 15.90 -5.67
C GLY A 14 -3.31 15.60 -4.52
N GLY A 15 -3.96 16.64 -3.99
CA GLY A 15 -4.97 16.52 -2.95
C GLY A 15 -5.92 17.71 -2.91
N ILE A 16 -6.99 17.59 -2.15
CA ILE A 16 -7.95 18.68 -1.94
C ILE A 16 -7.31 19.73 -1.00
N SER A 17 -7.56 21.01 -1.27
CA SER A 17 -7.14 22.12 -0.40
C SER A 17 -7.74 22.00 0.99
N LEU A 18 -7.12 22.66 1.98
CA LEU A 18 -7.57 22.60 3.38
C LEU A 18 -8.99 23.13 3.58
N ASP A 19 -9.41 24.07 2.75
CA ASP A 19 -10.77 24.61 2.72
C ASP A 19 -11.75 23.73 1.93
N GLY A 20 -11.29 22.67 1.24
CA GLY A 20 -12.15 21.77 0.47
C GLY A 20 -12.48 22.22 -0.96
N GLU A 21 -12.17 23.48 -1.30
CA GLU A 21 -12.74 24.14 -2.48
C GLU A 21 -12.04 23.82 -3.80
N ARG A 22 -10.79 23.32 -3.77
CA ARG A 22 -10.01 23.08 -5.00
C ARG A 22 -9.02 21.93 -4.90
N TRP A 23 -8.69 21.35 -6.05
CA TRP A 23 -7.58 20.41 -6.19
C TRP A 23 -6.23 21.13 -6.24
N ILE A 24 -5.25 20.62 -5.49
CA ILE A 24 -3.86 21.06 -5.50
C ILE A 24 -3.01 19.94 -6.08
N SER A 25 -2.53 20.14 -7.31
CA SER A 25 -1.62 19.19 -7.97
C SER A 25 -0.26 19.13 -7.28
N SER A 26 0.28 17.92 -7.19
CA SER A 26 1.64 17.66 -6.73
C SER A 26 2.67 17.94 -7.83
N ARG A 27 3.92 18.21 -7.42
CA ARG A 27 5.04 18.30 -8.35
C ARG A 27 5.41 16.93 -8.94
N ALA A 28 6.04 16.91 -10.11
CA ALA A 28 6.63 15.67 -10.63
C ALA A 28 7.59 15.05 -9.59
N GLY A 29 7.51 13.73 -9.41
CA GLY A 29 8.31 13.00 -8.43
C GLY A 29 8.00 13.33 -6.96
N PHE A 30 6.79 13.81 -6.63
CA PHE A 30 6.43 14.15 -5.24
C PHE A 30 6.49 12.93 -4.31
N LEU A 31 6.06 11.77 -4.82
CA LEU A 31 5.98 10.55 -4.04
C LEU A 31 7.36 9.90 -4.04
N LEU A 32 8.16 10.27 -3.04
CA LEU A 32 9.37 9.63 -2.51
C LEU A 32 10.21 8.79 -3.51
N PRO A 33 11.54 8.97 -3.60
CA PRO A 33 12.39 8.15 -4.47
C PRO A 33 12.14 6.65 -4.24
N VAL A 34 11.76 5.95 -5.31
CA VAL A 34 11.35 4.53 -5.30
C VAL A 34 12.34 3.61 -4.56
N ARG A 35 13.65 3.89 -4.71
CA ARG A 35 14.73 3.16 -4.04
C ARG A 35 14.69 3.30 -2.51
N MET A 36 14.27 4.45 -1.99
CA MET A 36 14.09 4.66 -0.55
C MET A 36 12.86 3.91 -0.05
N LEU A 37 11.75 3.96 -0.80
CA LEU A 37 10.52 3.26 -0.46
C LEU A 37 10.75 1.74 -0.35
N ALA A 38 11.49 1.15 -1.29
CA ALA A 38 11.86 -0.26 -1.23
C ALA A 38 12.67 -0.64 0.03
N LYS A 39 13.57 0.25 0.49
CA LYS A 39 14.35 0.05 1.73
C LYS A 39 13.47 0.19 2.97
N LEU A 40 12.60 1.21 2.99
CA LEU A 40 11.68 1.47 4.09
C LEU A 40 10.68 0.32 4.25
N PHE A 41 10.04 -0.08 3.16
CA PHE A 41 9.12 -1.22 3.13
C PHE A 41 9.78 -2.48 3.68
N ARG A 42 10.99 -2.84 3.22
CA ARG A 42 11.73 -3.99 3.73
C ARG A 42 11.94 -3.91 5.24
N ARG A 43 12.38 -2.76 5.75
CA ARG A 43 12.62 -2.55 7.19
C ARG A 43 11.32 -2.74 7.97
N LEU A 44 10.24 -2.08 7.55
CA LEU A 44 8.95 -2.13 8.22
C LEU A 44 8.37 -3.54 8.22
N LEU A 45 8.36 -4.21 7.06
CA LEU A 45 7.85 -5.57 6.93
C LEU A 45 8.58 -6.54 7.86
N LEU A 46 9.92 -6.56 7.83
CA LEU A 46 10.71 -7.44 8.68
C LEU A 46 10.51 -7.13 10.17
N THR A 47 10.41 -5.85 10.53
CA THR A 47 10.15 -5.42 11.92
C THR A 47 8.77 -5.92 12.39
N LYS A 48 7.74 -5.74 11.57
CA LYS A 48 6.38 -6.18 11.89
C LYS A 48 6.27 -7.70 11.96
N LEU A 49 6.94 -8.44 11.07
CA LEU A 49 7.03 -9.90 11.14
C LEU A 49 7.67 -10.37 12.46
N GLN A 50 8.76 -9.72 12.89
CA GLN A 50 9.39 -10.03 14.17
C GLN A 50 8.51 -9.74 15.39
N GLN A 51 7.72 -8.67 15.34
CA GLN A 51 6.74 -8.31 16.38
C GLN A 51 5.60 -9.32 16.44
N LEU A 52 5.02 -9.70 15.29
CA LEU A 52 3.95 -10.70 15.22
C LEU A 52 4.43 -12.08 15.66
N HIS A 53 5.67 -12.47 15.30
CA HIS A 53 6.28 -13.71 15.78
C HIS A 53 6.41 -13.71 17.32
N ALA A 54 6.97 -12.63 17.89
CA ALA A 54 7.12 -12.51 19.34
C ALA A 54 5.79 -12.52 20.08
N ALA A 55 4.72 -12.02 19.47
CA ALA A 55 3.37 -12.03 20.01
C ALA A 55 2.62 -13.36 19.81
N GLY A 56 3.24 -14.39 19.20
CA GLY A 56 2.56 -15.66 18.91
C GLY A 56 1.45 -15.55 17.87
N ARG A 57 1.43 -14.49 17.05
CA ARG A 57 0.36 -14.18 16.09
C ARG A 57 0.65 -14.68 14.67
N LEU A 58 1.73 -15.43 14.48
CA LEU A 58 2.08 -16.06 13.21
C LEU A 58 1.86 -17.56 13.34
N ALA A 59 1.15 -18.13 12.37
CA ALA A 59 1.02 -19.56 12.22
C ALA A 59 1.93 -20.03 11.07
N PHE A 60 2.57 -21.17 11.25
CA PHE A 60 3.45 -21.79 10.26
C PHE A 60 3.01 -23.22 10.01
N PHE A 61 3.09 -23.67 8.75
CA PHE A 61 2.56 -24.94 8.30
C PHE A 61 3.54 -25.64 7.34
N GLY A 62 3.38 -26.95 7.15
CA GLY A 62 4.22 -27.76 6.26
C GLY A 62 5.71 -27.64 6.57
N ASP A 63 6.52 -27.42 5.53
CA ASP A 63 7.99 -27.29 5.63
C ASP A 63 8.45 -26.10 6.49
N HIS A 64 7.53 -25.20 6.86
CA HIS A 64 7.84 -24.00 7.62
C HIS A 64 7.48 -24.09 9.11
N VAL A 65 6.95 -25.22 9.61
CA VAL A 65 6.58 -25.38 11.04
C VAL A 65 7.74 -25.03 11.98
N SER A 66 8.98 -25.34 11.59
CA SER A 66 10.19 -25.02 12.36
C SER A 66 10.39 -23.52 12.62
N LEU A 67 9.79 -22.63 11.81
CA LEU A 67 9.85 -21.18 11.98
C LEU A 67 9.02 -20.69 13.18
N SER A 68 8.24 -21.56 13.82
CA SER A 68 7.62 -21.26 15.11
C SER A 68 8.68 -21.02 16.20
N ASP A 69 9.84 -21.70 16.12
CA ASP A 69 10.97 -21.43 17.00
C ASP A 69 11.60 -20.06 16.69
N ARG A 70 11.86 -19.28 17.75
CA ARG A 70 12.40 -17.93 17.63
C ARG A 70 13.77 -17.90 16.97
N ARG A 71 14.65 -18.85 17.29
CA ARG A 71 16.02 -18.85 16.74
C ARG A 71 15.99 -19.21 15.26
N ALA A 72 15.22 -20.23 14.88
CA ALA A 72 14.99 -20.61 13.49
C ALA A 72 14.40 -19.45 12.67
N PHE A 73 13.39 -18.77 13.21
CA PHE A 73 12.78 -17.60 12.57
C PHE A 73 13.77 -16.46 12.33
N LEU A 74 14.56 -16.08 13.35
CA LEU A 74 15.54 -15.00 13.20
C LEU A 74 16.65 -15.36 12.19
N ARG A 75 17.11 -16.62 12.18
CA ARG A 75 18.03 -17.11 11.14
C ARG A 75 17.42 -17.00 9.75
N HIS A 76 16.15 -17.38 9.60
CA HIS A 76 15.43 -17.28 8.32
C HIS A 76 15.28 -15.82 7.82
N LEU A 77 15.04 -14.86 8.71
CA LEU A 77 14.93 -13.44 8.34
C LEU A 77 16.27 -12.77 8.02
N THR A 78 17.39 -13.32 8.50
CA THR A 78 18.73 -12.71 8.36
C THR A 78 19.11 -12.43 6.90
N PRO A 79 19.02 -13.37 5.94
CA PRO A 79 19.33 -13.08 4.53
C PRO A 79 18.37 -12.05 3.93
N LEU A 80 17.12 -11.98 4.39
CA LEU A 80 16.11 -11.07 3.85
C LEU A 80 16.45 -9.60 4.12
N ARG A 81 17.21 -9.29 5.18
CA ARG A 81 17.63 -7.92 5.50
C ARG A 81 18.44 -7.25 4.39
N LYS A 82 19.17 -8.05 3.60
CA LYS A 82 20.00 -7.60 2.48
C LYS A 82 19.33 -7.80 1.11
N LYS A 83 18.18 -8.48 1.04
CA LYS A 83 17.48 -8.76 -0.21
C LYS A 83 16.96 -7.48 -0.85
N ARG A 84 17.17 -7.32 -2.15
CA ARG A 84 16.58 -6.21 -2.91
C ARG A 84 15.07 -6.40 -3.00
N CYS A 85 14.32 -5.48 -2.43
CA CYS A 85 12.88 -5.35 -2.69
C CYS A 85 12.72 -4.51 -3.95
N ARG A 86 11.85 -4.94 -4.86
CA ARG A 86 11.39 -4.10 -5.96
C ARG A 86 10.13 -3.39 -5.50
N VAL A 87 10.17 -2.08 -5.60
CA VAL A 87 9.00 -1.23 -5.64
C VAL A 87 9.13 -0.57 -6.99
N ASP A 88 8.10 -0.64 -7.80
CA ASP A 88 8.02 0.06 -9.06
C ASP A 88 6.97 1.15 -8.90
N GLY A 89 7.16 2.26 -9.60
CA GLY A 89 6.25 3.39 -9.56
C GLY A 89 6.03 3.85 -10.98
N ASP A 90 4.85 3.53 -11.51
CA ASP A 90 4.40 4.12 -12.76
C ASP A 90 3.65 5.40 -12.43
N VAL A 91 4.12 6.51 -12.99
CA VAL A 91 3.27 7.70 -13.09
C VAL A 91 2.31 7.39 -14.22
N ALA A 92 1.06 7.06 -13.88
CA ALA A 92 -0.01 7.19 -14.86
C ALA A 92 -0.04 8.67 -15.26
N ALA A 93 0.61 9.02 -16.37
CA ALA A 93 0.39 10.32 -16.97
C ALA A 93 -1.12 10.43 -17.17
N PRO A 94 -1.79 11.48 -16.66
CA PRO A 94 -3.18 11.67 -16.98
C PRO A 94 -3.27 11.74 -18.50
N ILE A 95 -3.85 10.70 -19.12
CA ILE A 95 -4.33 10.83 -20.48
C ILE A 95 -5.26 12.05 -20.42
N PRO A 96 -5.00 13.11 -21.21
CA PRO A 96 -5.86 14.28 -21.17
C PRO A 96 -7.29 13.81 -21.35
N HIS A 97 -8.13 14.10 -20.36
CA HIS A 97 -9.56 13.98 -20.55
C HIS A 97 -9.87 14.85 -21.77
N ARG A 98 -10.35 14.23 -22.84
CA ARG A 98 -10.82 14.98 -24.00
C ARG A 98 -12.05 15.75 -23.51
N PRO A 99 -12.04 17.10 -23.47
CA PRO A 99 -13.24 17.83 -23.13
C PRO A 99 -14.27 17.51 -24.22
N GLY A 100 -15.44 17.01 -23.83
CA GLY A 100 -16.53 16.69 -24.76
C GLY A 100 -17.16 15.29 -24.68
N ARG A 101 -16.95 14.51 -23.61
CA ARG A 101 -17.78 13.31 -23.39
C ARG A 101 -18.01 13.01 -21.90
N ALA A 102 -18.56 13.99 -21.19
CA ALA A 102 -19.14 13.78 -19.86
C ALA A 102 -20.67 13.77 -19.96
N ASP A 103 -21.22 12.94 -20.85
CA ASP A 103 -22.68 12.68 -20.93
C ASP A 103 -23.02 11.33 -20.27
N SER A 104 -22.38 11.02 -19.15
CA SER A 104 -22.77 9.89 -18.32
C SER A 104 -23.07 10.42 -16.93
N PRO A 105 -24.35 10.52 -16.54
CA PRO A 105 -24.71 10.97 -15.21
C PRO A 105 -24.19 9.92 -14.22
N HIS A 106 -23.18 10.28 -13.44
CA HIS A 106 -22.85 9.52 -12.24
C HIS A 106 -24.00 9.73 -11.25
N PRO A 107 -24.56 8.67 -10.65
CA PRO A 107 -25.57 8.84 -9.62
C PRO A 107 -24.88 9.48 -8.42
N VAL A 108 -25.20 10.75 -8.18
CA VAL A 108 -24.96 11.40 -6.89
C VAL A 108 -25.90 10.70 -5.92
N LEU A 109 -25.36 9.89 -5.01
CA LEU A 109 -26.12 9.44 -3.84
C LEU A 109 -26.38 10.68 -2.97
N HIS A 110 -27.50 11.35 -3.25
CA HIS A 110 -28.15 12.18 -2.25
C HIS A 110 -28.98 11.25 -1.38
N GLU A 111 -28.53 11.01 -0.15
CA GLU A 111 -29.47 10.82 0.96
C GLU A 111 -28.80 11.34 2.23
N ARG A 112 -29.14 12.59 2.56
CA ARG A 112 -29.48 12.92 3.93
C ARG A 112 -30.95 12.56 4.05
N ASP A 113 -31.27 11.53 4.83
CA ASP A 113 -32.48 11.56 5.62
C ASP A 113 -32.24 10.88 6.96
N SER A 114 -32.44 11.70 7.99
CA SER A 114 -32.50 11.33 9.39
C SER A 114 -33.67 10.37 9.61
N LEU A 115 -33.46 9.29 10.37
CA LEU A 115 -34.56 8.71 11.15
C LEU A 115 -34.14 8.55 12.60
N ALA A 116 -34.64 9.47 13.42
CA ALA A 116 -34.93 9.21 14.81
C ALA A 116 -36.23 8.40 14.92
N ALA A 117 -36.30 7.58 15.98
CA ALA A 117 -37.49 7.04 16.64
C ALA A 117 -38.45 6.12 15.86
N ALA A 118 -38.45 4.83 16.23
CA ALA A 118 -39.55 4.16 16.94
C ALA A 118 -39.02 2.89 17.62
#